data_AF-A0A140KAS5-F1
#
_entry.id   AF-A0A140KAS5-F1
#
_cell.length_a   1.000
_cell.length_b   1.000
_cell.length_c   1.000
_cell.angle_alpha   90.00
_cell.angle_beta   90.00
_cell.angle_gamma   90.00
#
_symmetry.space_group_name_H-M   'P 1'
#
loop_
_entity.id
_entity.type
_entity.pdbx_description
1 polymer ?
#
loop_
_entity_poly.entity_id
_entity_poly.type
_entity_poly.pdbx_seq_one_letter_code
_entity_poly.pdbx_strand_id
1 'polypeptide(L)'
;MSKLESKDWREQFIDDQQKIAGECGKKLIELGERLQAENEPGGKSIAEHGKKILQHGKLEQEQTQQALEQNQANAYQSIELAARERRKATEEHVQAIEEYNEILLKKIRANQEESKS
;
A
#
# COMPACT_ATOMS: atom_id res chain seq x y z
N MET A 1 -39.91 0.16 -12.64
CA MET A 1 -38.65 -0.59 -12.45
C MET A 1 -37.59 0.37 -11.96
N SER A 2 -37.04 0.12 -10.77
CA SER A 2 -36.05 0.98 -10.12
C SER A 2 -34.74 0.96 -10.92
N LYS A 3 -34.26 2.13 -11.32
CA LYS A 3 -32.92 2.32 -11.88
C LYS A 3 -31.91 2.14 -10.75
N LEU A 4 -31.51 0.91 -10.45
CA LEU A 4 -30.25 0.70 -9.76
C LEU A 4 -29.15 0.96 -10.79
N GLU A 5 -28.49 2.10 -10.61
CA GLU A 5 -27.29 2.53 -11.31
C GLU A 5 -26.20 1.48 -11.07
N SER A 6 -26.04 0.57 -12.03
CA SER A 6 -24.85 -0.26 -12.13
C SER A 6 -23.67 0.67 -12.42
N LYS A 7 -22.84 0.97 -11.40
CA LYS A 7 -21.54 1.61 -11.60
C LYS A 7 -20.81 0.95 -12.78
N ASP A 8 -20.17 1.75 -13.64
CA ASP A 8 -19.30 1.19 -14.67
C ASP A 8 -18.24 0.33 -13.97
N TRP A 9 -18.09 -0.91 -14.43
CA TRP A 9 -17.14 -1.86 -13.83
C TRP A 9 -15.70 -1.32 -13.83
N ARG A 10 -15.38 -0.40 -14.76
CA ARG A 10 -14.10 0.29 -14.83
C ARG A 10 -13.90 1.26 -13.66
N GLU A 11 -14.93 2.05 -13.34
CA GLU A 11 -14.91 2.96 -12.20
C GLU A 11 -14.87 2.18 -10.88
N GLN A 12 -15.64 1.10 -10.79
CA GLN A 12 -15.62 0.23 -9.60
C GLN A 12 -14.25 -0.41 -9.39
N PHE A 13 -13.58 -0.85 -10.45
CA PHE A 13 -12.24 -1.41 -10.36
C PHE A 13 -11.22 -0.39 -9.82
N ILE A 14 -11.28 0.86 -10.29
CA ILE A 14 -10.40 1.94 -9.81
C ILE A 14 -10.63 2.20 -8.31
N ASP A 15 -11.90 2.35 -7.91
CA ASP A 15 -12.28 2.57 -6.52
C ASP A 15 -11.79 1.44 -5.60
N ASP A 16 -11.88 0.18 -6.04
CA ASP A 16 -11.45 -0.97 -5.26
C ASP A 16 -9.93 -1.01 -5.07
N GLN A 17 -9.15 -0.72 -6.13
CA GLN A 17 -7.69 -0.66 -6.03
C GLN A 17 -7.24 0.46 -5.09
N GLN A 18 -7.87 1.63 -5.19
CA GLN A 18 -7.64 2.75 -4.30
C GLN A 18 -7.90 2.40 -2.84
N LYS A 19 -9.02 1.74 -2.57
CA LYS A 19 -9.40 1.35 -1.22
C LYS A 19 -8.36 0.42 -0.61
N ILE A 20 -7.89 -0.58 -1.37
CA ILE A 20 -6.87 -1.52 -0.90
C ILE A 20 -5.55 -0.81 -0.59
N ALA A 21 -5.01 -0.02 -1.54
CA ALA A 21 -3.77 0.72 -1.31
C ALA A 21 -3.91 1.72 -0.15
N GLY A 22 -5.06 2.39 -0.07
CA GLY A 22 -5.41 3.33 1.00
C GLY A 22 -5.44 2.68 2.38
N GLU A 23 -6.09 1.53 2.52
CA GLU A 23 -6.15 0.79 3.78
C GLU A 23 -4.79 0.20 4.17
N CYS A 24 -4.05 -0.36 3.21
CA CYS A 24 -2.71 -0.89 3.46
C CYS A 24 -1.74 0.20 3.93
N GLY A 25 -1.71 1.34 3.24
CA GLY A 25 -0.84 2.46 3.61
C GLY A 25 -1.15 3.01 5.00
N LYS A 26 -2.43 3.20 5.33
CA LYS A 26 -2.87 3.67 6.67
C LYS A 26 -2.47 2.69 7.78
N LYS A 27 -2.72 1.39 7.59
CA LYS A 27 -2.37 0.36 8.58
C LYS A 27 -0.86 0.30 8.84
N LEU A 28 -0.03 0.49 7.81
CA LEU A 28 1.42 0.52 7.98
C LEU A 28 1.89 1.79 8.70
N ILE A 29 1.27 2.95 8.44
CA ILE A 29 1.52 4.18 9.21
C ILE A 29 1.19 3.96 10.68
N GLU A 30 -0.01 3.47 10.99
CA GLU A 30 -0.45 3.20 12.36
C GLU A 30 0.46 2.18 13.07
N LEU A 31 0.85 1.10 12.38
CA LEU A 31 1.80 0.12 12.91
C LEU A 31 3.16 0.75 13.20
N GLY A 32 3.69 1.53 12.26
CA GLY A 32 4.98 2.19 12.42
C GLY A 32 5.01 3.22 13.53
N GLU A 33 3.91 3.96 13.74
CA GLU A 33 3.73 4.89 14.86
C GLU A 33 3.69 4.15 16.21
N ARG A 34 2.96 3.03 16.27
CA ARG A 34 2.92 2.18 17.47
C ARG A 34 4.29 1.62 17.83
N LEU A 35 5.02 1.10 16.84
CA LEU A 35 6.37 0.58 17.03
C LEU A 35 7.34 1.67 17.51
N GLN A 36 7.22 2.89 16.98
CA GLN A 36 8.00 4.03 17.49
C GLN A 36 7.67 4.35 18.95
N ALA A 37 6.40 4.32 19.34
CA ALA A 37 5.99 4.52 20.73
C ALA A 37 6.51 3.41 21.67
N GLU A 38 6.70 2.20 21.15
CA GLU A 38 7.34 1.07 21.84
C GLU A 38 8.88 1.15 21.83
N ASN A 39 9.47 2.20 21.24
CA ASN A 39 10.91 2.35 20.99
C ASN A 39 11.52 1.24 20.12
N GLU A 40 10.71 0.61 19.27
CA GLU A 40 11.16 -0.43 18.37
C GLU A 40 11.90 0.18 17.17
N PRO A 41 13.17 -0.20 16.94
CA PRO A 41 13.91 0.22 15.77
C PRO A 41 13.22 -0.35 14.51
N GLY A 42 12.90 0.52 13.55
CA GLY A 42 12.19 0.16 12.31
C GLY A 42 10.79 0.74 12.22
N GLY A 43 10.17 1.16 13.33
CA GLY A 43 8.82 1.76 13.29
C GLY A 43 8.71 2.98 12.37
N LYS A 44 9.73 3.83 12.32
CA LYS A 44 9.78 4.98 11.39
C LYS A 44 9.82 4.55 9.92
N SER A 45 10.55 3.48 9.62
CA SER A 45 10.70 2.96 8.25
C SER A 45 9.38 2.33 7.77
N ILE A 46 8.75 1.50 8.60
CA ILE A 46 7.43 0.92 8.34
C ILE A 46 6.37 2.00 8.07
N ALA A 47 6.35 3.08 8.85
CA ALA A 47 5.43 4.19 8.60
C ALA A 47 5.70 4.89 7.26
N GLU A 48 6.97 5.00 6.86
CA GLU A 48 7.36 5.62 5.60
C GLU A 48 6.95 4.77 4.39
N HIS A 49 7.10 3.44 4.46
CA HIS A 49 6.53 2.53 3.47
C HIS A 49 5.02 2.74 3.30
N GLY A 50 4.30 2.90 4.41
CA GLY A 50 2.87 3.21 4.40
C GLY A 50 2.54 4.49 3.64
N LYS A 51 3.30 5.58 3.86
CA LYS A 51 3.11 6.84 3.13
C LYS A 51 3.39 6.71 1.64
N LYS A 52 4.45 6.00 1.25
CA LYS A 52 4.79 5.78 -0.16
C LYS A 52 3.74 4.95 -0.89
N ILE A 53 3.16 3.94 -0.23
CA ILE A 53 2.02 3.19 -0.78
C ILE A 53 0.86 4.13 -1.10
N LEU A 54 0.52 5.06 -0.19
CA LEU A 54 -0.53 6.06 -0.44
C LEU A 54 -0.17 6.98 -1.60
N GLN A 55 1.09 7.41 -1.70
CA GLN A 55 1.57 8.25 -2.80
C GLN A 55 1.47 7.53 -4.14
N HIS A 56 1.98 6.30 -4.24
CA HIS A 56 1.92 5.49 -5.45
C HIS A 56 0.48 5.13 -5.84
N GLY A 57 -0.39 4.82 -4.87
CA GLY A 57 -1.81 4.58 -5.12
C GLY A 57 -2.55 5.81 -5.65
N LYS A 58 -2.17 7.02 -5.21
CA LYS A 58 -2.73 8.26 -5.77
C LYS A 58 -2.29 8.47 -7.21
N LEU A 59 -1.00 8.30 -7.51
CA LEU A 59 -0.49 8.43 -8.87
C LEU A 59 -1.09 7.38 -9.82
N GLU A 60 -1.26 6.14 -9.34
CA GLU A 60 -1.92 5.07 -10.09
C GLU A 60 -3.36 5.42 -10.48
N GLN A 61 -4.11 6.02 -9.55
CA GLN A 61 -5.46 6.51 -9.83
C GLN A 61 -5.44 7.63 -10.87
N GLU A 62 -4.60 8.65 -10.69
CA GLU A 62 -4.50 9.78 -11.61
C GLU A 62 -4.20 9.29 -13.04
N GLN A 63 -3.29 8.34 -13.19
CA GLN A 63 -2.95 7.74 -14.48
C GLN A 63 -4.09 6.88 -15.05
N THR A 64 -4.78 6.11 -14.21
CA THR A 64 -5.90 5.29 -14.68
C THR A 64 -7.08 6.14 -15.14
N GLN A 65 -7.37 7.23 -14.41
CA GLN A 65 -8.38 8.20 -14.80
C GLN A 65 -8.02 8.90 -16.12
N GLN A 66 -6.76 9.32 -16.26
CA GLN A 66 -6.26 9.90 -17.51
C GLN A 66 -6.42 8.94 -18.70
N ALA A 67 -6.21 7.64 -18.49
CA ALA A 67 -6.39 6.63 -19.55
C ALA A 67 -7.86 6.49 -19.98
N LEU A 68 -8.82 6.65 -19.07
CA LEU A 68 -10.25 6.61 -19.38
C LEU A 68 -10.70 7.79 -20.24
N GLU A 69 -10.06 8.94 -20.08
CA GLU A 69 -10.39 10.19 -20.78
C GLU A 69 -9.73 10.30 -22.16
N GLN A 70 -8.75 9.44 -22.46
CA GLN A 70 -7.94 9.50 -23.67
C GLN A 70 -8.41 8.55 -24.79
N ASN A 71 -8.02 8.87 -26.04
CA ASN A 71 -8.14 7.93 -27.15
C ASN A 71 -7.15 6.74 -26.99
N GLN A 72 -7.41 5.62 -27.69
CA GLN A 72 -6.74 4.33 -27.44
C GLN A 72 -5.21 4.36 -27.37
N ALA A 73 -4.54 5.17 -28.21
CA ALA A 73 -3.08 5.22 -28.26
C ALA A 73 -2.46 5.88 -27.02
N ASN A 74 -3.06 6.98 -26.54
CA ASN A 74 -2.58 7.69 -25.36
C ASN A 74 -2.95 6.94 -24.07
N ALA A 75 -4.11 6.27 -24.07
CA ALA A 75 -4.57 5.45 -22.95
C ALA A 75 -3.57 4.33 -22.59
N TYR A 76 -2.88 3.75 -23.57
CA TYR A 76 -1.89 2.69 -23.31
C TYR A 76 -0.75 3.18 -22.40
N GLN A 77 -0.19 4.36 -22.67
CA GLN A 77 0.90 4.90 -21.88
C GLN A 77 0.46 5.19 -20.43
N SER A 78 -0.72 5.79 -20.26
CA SER A 78 -1.28 6.03 -18.93
C SER A 78 -1.57 4.73 -18.17
N ILE A 79 -2.05 3.68 -18.84
CA ILE A 79 -2.24 2.35 -18.22
C ILE A 79 -0.89 1.75 -17.79
N GLU A 80 0.15 1.86 -18.61
CA GLU A 80 1.48 1.34 -18.26
C GLU A 80 2.07 2.07 -17.05
N LEU A 81 1.91 3.40 -17.00
CA LEU A 81 2.32 4.20 -15.85
C LEU A 81 1.54 3.83 -14.59
N ALA A 82 0.22 3.67 -14.68
CA ALA A 82 -0.62 3.19 -13.57
C ALA A 82 -0.13 1.83 -13.04
N ALA A 83 0.09 0.86 -13.93
CA ALA A 83 0.59 -0.46 -13.57
C ALA A 83 2.00 -0.42 -12.94
N ARG A 84 2.84 0.55 -13.34
CA ARG A 84 4.16 0.76 -12.73
C ARG A 84 4.04 1.30 -11.30
N GLU A 85 3.20 2.30 -11.08
CA GLU A 85 2.98 2.84 -9.74
C GLU A 85 2.35 1.80 -8.80
N ARG A 86 1.43 0.96 -9.31
CA ARG A 86 0.92 -0.19 -8.56
C ARG A 86 2.02 -1.15 -8.12
N ARG A 87 2.95 -1.48 -9.01
CA ARG A 87 4.09 -2.37 -8.68
C ARG A 87 4.96 -1.79 -7.57
N LYS A 88 5.27 -0.49 -7.63
CA LYS A 88 6.02 0.19 -6.57
C LYS A 88 5.29 0.14 -5.23
N ALA A 89 3.97 0.37 -5.20
CA ALA A 89 3.19 0.23 -3.97
C ALA A 89 3.28 -1.19 -3.39
N THR A 90 3.23 -2.22 -4.24
CA THR A 90 3.42 -3.61 -3.80
C THR A 90 4.83 -3.85 -3.26
N GLU A 91 5.87 -3.34 -3.92
CA GLU A 91 7.27 -3.47 -3.48
C GLU A 91 7.46 -2.84 -2.09
N GLU A 92 6.95 -1.63 -1.88
CA GLU A 92 6.98 -0.95 -0.57
C GLU A 92 6.23 -1.75 0.52
N HIS A 93 5.13 -2.42 0.15
CA HIS A 93 4.39 -3.28 1.09
C HIS A 93 5.19 -4.53 1.48
N VAL A 94 5.83 -5.18 0.50
CA VAL A 94 6.67 -6.36 0.75
C VAL A 94 7.85 -6.01 1.66
N GLN A 95 8.53 -4.90 1.38
CA GLN A 95 9.64 -4.42 2.20
C GLN A 95 9.20 -4.14 3.64
N ALA A 96 8.04 -3.49 3.84
CA ALA A 96 7.51 -3.25 5.18
C ALA A 96 7.22 -4.56 5.94
N ILE A 97 6.75 -5.61 5.26
CA ILE A 97 6.54 -6.94 5.87
C ILE A 97 7.87 -7.57 6.26
N GLU A 98 8.88 -7.51 5.39
CA GLU A 98 10.22 -8.04 5.66
C GLU A 98 10.82 -7.36 6.90
N GLU A 99 10.80 -6.02 6.96
CA GLU A 99 11.27 -5.26 8.13
C GLU A 99 10.51 -5.63 9.41
N TYR A 100 9.18 -5.76 9.34
CA TYR A 100 8.39 -6.14 10.50
C TYR A 100 8.69 -7.57 10.97
N ASN A 101 8.91 -8.51 10.05
CA ASN A 101 9.31 -9.87 10.39
C ASN A 101 10.67 -9.91 11.11
N GLU A 102 11.61 -9.06 10.72
CA GLU A 102 12.90 -8.94 11.43
C GLU A 102 12.72 -8.46 12.87
N ILE A 103 11.82 -7.50 13.11
CA ILE A 103 11.49 -7.03 14.46
C ILE A 103 10.91 -8.19 15.29
N LEU A 104 9.95 -8.93 14.74
CA LEU A 104 9.35 -10.07 15.42
C LEU A 104 10.38 -11.16 15.76
N LEU A 105 11.28 -11.48 14.82
CA LEU A 105 12.34 -12.46 15.04
C LEU A 105 13.29 -12.04 16.17
N LYS A 106 13.63 -10.75 16.27
CA LYS A 106 14.44 -10.24 17.39
C LYS A 106 13.72 -10.40 18.72
N LYS A 107 12.43 -10.04 18.80
CA LYS A 107 11.62 -10.22 20.02
C LYS A 107 11.52 -11.68 20.45
N ILE A 108 11.29 -12.58 19.50
CA ILE A 108 11.21 -14.03 19.78
C ILE A 108 12.51 -14.55 20.39
N ARG A 109 13.68 -14.14 19.85
CA ARG A 109 14.98 -14.56 20.38
C ARG A 109 15.22 -14.03 21.80
N ALA A 110 14.94 -12.75 22.04
CA ALA A 110 15.08 -12.15 23.37
C ALA A 110 14.25 -12.91 24.42
N ASN A 111 12.97 -13.20 24.12
CA ASN A 111 12.10 -13.95 25.02
C ASN A 111 12.61 -15.38 25.28
N GLN A 112 13.18 -16.04 24.26
CA GLN A 112 13.78 -17.38 24.42
C GLN A 112 15.03 -17.35 25.30
N GLU A 113 15.83 -16.30 25.24
CA GLU A 113 17.01 -16.13 26.10
C GLU A 113 16.61 -15.87 27.55
N GLU A 114 15.62 -15.00 27.79
CA GLU A 114 15.07 -14.76 29.13
C GLU A 114 14.50 -16.03 29.76
N SER A 115 13.80 -16.86 28.98
CA SER A 115 13.21 -18.11 29.48
C SER A 115 14.24 -19.18 29.89
N LYS A 116 15.51 -19.01 29.48
CA LYS A 116 16.61 -19.93 29.78
C LYS A 116 17.51 -19.45 30.93
N SER A 117 17.37 -18.20 31.35
CA SER A 117 18.12 -17.59 32.45
C SER A 117 17.41 -17.76 33.79
#